data_AF-A0A4Q4CNL2-F1
#
_entry.id   AF-A0A4Q4CNL2-F1
#
_cell.length_a   1.000
_cell.length_b   1.000
_cell.length_c   1.000
_cell.angle_alpha   90.00
_cell.angle_beta   90.00
_cell.angle_gamma   90.00
#
_symmetry.space_group_name_H-M   'P 1'
#
loop_
_entity.id
_entity.type
_entity.pdbx_description
1 polymer ?
#
loop_
_entity_poly.entity_id
_entity_poly.type
_entity_poly.pdbx_seq_one_letter_code
_entity_poly.pdbx_strand_id
1 'polypeptide(L)'
;MRSSQGYADRVYFQGSLLDPDPGTGSGVSLAPLGSSVQRRELAQGAWVDVRPGWVRGADPLFLKLQTEVQWRADRREMYDSVVDVPRLLAAFGPRDEWPHPSLVAMREVLEAHYADELAEPFVSAGLCYYRDGRDSVAWHGDRIGRGRTEDTMVAILSLGAPRRLSLRPHDHGPGDTIGFVVGHGDLLVMGGSCQRTWEHAVLKTAK
;
A
#
# COMPACT_ATOMS: atom_id res chain seq x y z
N MET A 1 29.32 -28.90 -0.63
CA MET A 1 29.25 -28.06 0.58
C MET A 1 29.94 -26.74 0.31
N ARG A 2 29.19 -25.69 -0.04
CA ARG A 2 29.67 -24.31 -0.03
C ARG A 2 28.62 -23.46 0.67
N SER A 3 29.12 -22.71 1.65
CA SER A 3 28.41 -21.94 2.65
C SER A 3 27.60 -20.81 2.02
N SER A 4 26.31 -20.71 2.37
CA SER A 4 25.47 -19.54 2.11
C SER A 4 25.69 -18.53 3.24
N GLN A 5 26.48 -17.48 2.96
CA GLN A 5 26.63 -16.33 3.86
C GLN A 5 25.33 -15.50 3.77
N GLY A 6 24.63 -15.36 4.89
CA GLY A 6 23.37 -14.61 4.98
C GLY A 6 23.55 -13.11 4.76
N TYR A 7 22.64 -12.53 3.98
CA TYR A 7 22.42 -11.08 3.93
C TYR A 7 21.69 -10.66 5.22
N ALA A 8 22.45 -10.24 6.23
CA ALA A 8 21.92 -9.46 7.34
C ALA A 8 22.03 -7.98 6.95
N ASP A 9 21.09 -7.50 6.14
CA ASP A 9 20.98 -6.06 5.86
C ASP A 9 20.55 -5.33 7.14
N ARG A 10 21.30 -4.28 7.47
CA ARG A 10 21.09 -3.42 8.63
C ARG A 10 19.71 -2.76 8.57
N VAL A 11 18.90 -2.99 9.59
CA VAL A 11 17.63 -2.29 9.84
C VAL A 11 17.95 -0.84 10.20
N TYR A 12 17.65 0.10 9.30
CA TYR A 12 17.61 1.53 9.60
C TYR A 12 16.15 1.98 9.66
N PHE A 13 15.43 1.54 10.69
CA PHE A 13 14.11 2.05 11.02
C PHE A 13 14.23 2.87 12.30
N GLN A 14 13.99 4.18 12.19
CA GLN A 14 13.77 5.02 13.35
C GLN A 14 12.28 5.03 13.63
N GLY A 15 11.87 4.33 14.69
CA GLY A 15 10.48 4.28 15.15
C GLY A 15 9.91 5.68 15.39
N SER A 16 8.60 5.81 15.23
CA SER A 16 7.93 7.10 15.45
C SER A 16 7.98 7.46 16.93
N LEU A 17 8.62 8.58 17.26
CA LEU A 17 8.70 9.10 18.64
C LEU A 17 7.33 9.52 19.21
N LEU A 18 6.31 9.58 18.34
CA LEU A 18 4.93 9.95 18.66
C LEU A 18 3.96 8.77 18.55
N ASP A 19 4.43 7.55 18.28
CA ASP A 19 3.57 6.38 18.42
C ASP A 19 3.35 6.15 19.92
N PRO A 20 2.11 6.24 20.43
CA PRO A 20 1.86 5.96 21.84
C PRO A 20 2.24 4.51 22.09
N ASP A 21 3.25 4.29 22.93
CA ASP A 21 3.56 3.00 23.53
C ASP A 21 2.24 2.43 24.06
N PRO A 22 1.72 1.33 23.48
CA PRO A 22 0.49 0.73 23.96
C PRO A 22 0.83 0.14 25.32
N GLY A 23 0.58 0.92 26.37
CA GLY A 23 0.90 0.58 27.75
C GLY A 23 0.68 -0.90 28.00
N THR A 24 1.76 -1.66 28.16
CA THR A 24 1.75 -3.09 28.51
C THR A 24 0.93 -4.04 27.61
N GLY A 25 0.68 -3.69 26.34
CA GLY A 25 0.07 -4.62 25.37
C GLY A 25 0.68 -4.46 23.98
N SER A 26 1.44 -5.45 23.49
CA SER A 26 2.17 -5.39 22.20
C SER A 26 1.30 -5.43 20.94
N GLY A 27 0.13 -4.79 20.96
CA GLY A 27 -0.90 -4.90 19.93
C GLY A 27 -0.95 -3.69 19.00
N VAL A 28 -0.96 -3.95 17.70
CA VAL A 28 -1.47 -3.02 16.69
C VAL A 28 -2.92 -2.67 17.03
N SER A 29 -3.28 -1.38 17.01
CA SER A 29 -4.66 -0.93 17.20
C SER A 29 -5.15 -0.10 16.01
N LEU A 30 -6.45 -0.19 15.72
CA LEU A 30 -7.10 0.51 14.61
C LEU A 30 -7.93 1.67 15.14
N ALA A 31 -7.61 2.87 14.70
CA ALA A 31 -8.41 4.05 14.96
C ALA A 31 -9.74 4.00 14.15
N PRO A 32 -10.79 4.70 14.60
CA PRO A 32 -12.04 4.74 13.87
C PRO A 32 -11.87 5.28 12.44
N LEU A 33 -12.62 4.69 11.49
CA LEU A 33 -12.79 5.18 10.12
C LEU A 33 -13.85 6.29 10.13
N GLY A 34 -15.13 5.98 9.88
CA GLY A 34 -16.27 6.88 10.06
C GLY A 34 -16.02 8.32 9.59
N SER A 35 -16.38 9.31 10.41
CA SER A 35 -16.18 10.73 10.11
C SER A 35 -14.72 11.20 10.07
N SER A 36 -13.76 10.34 10.43
CA SER A 36 -12.33 10.66 10.37
C SER A 36 -11.72 10.34 9.00
N VAL A 37 -12.45 9.66 8.12
CA VAL A 37 -12.08 9.44 6.73
C VAL A 37 -12.34 10.72 5.93
N GLN A 38 -11.35 11.12 5.14
CA GLN A 38 -11.43 12.29 4.27
C GLN A 38 -11.62 11.83 2.84
N ARG A 39 -12.86 11.92 2.34
CA ARG A 39 -13.17 11.62 0.94
C ARG A 39 -12.84 12.78 0.02
N ARG A 40 -12.18 12.48 -1.09
CA ARG A 40 -12.01 13.36 -2.24
C ARG A 40 -12.63 12.72 -3.46
N GLU A 41 -13.73 13.29 -3.93
CA GLU A 41 -14.32 12.96 -5.22
C GLU A 41 -13.37 13.34 -6.36
N LEU A 42 -13.30 12.46 -7.36
CA LEU A 42 -12.55 12.65 -8.59
C LEU A 42 -13.51 12.61 -9.79
N ALA A 43 -12.96 12.84 -10.99
CA ALA A 43 -13.73 12.74 -12.21
C ALA A 43 -14.19 11.29 -12.48
N GLN A 44 -15.30 11.16 -13.22
CA GLN A 44 -15.79 9.89 -13.77
C GLN A 44 -16.25 8.88 -12.70
N GLY A 45 -16.68 9.36 -11.53
CA GLY A 45 -17.16 8.49 -10.43
C GLY A 45 -16.04 7.76 -9.70
N ALA A 46 -14.80 8.20 -9.84
CA ALA A 46 -13.69 7.76 -9.00
C ALA A 46 -13.64 8.62 -7.73
N TRP A 47 -13.11 8.05 -6.64
CA TRP A 47 -12.87 8.78 -5.41
C TRP A 47 -11.67 8.21 -4.66
N VAL A 48 -11.11 9.02 -3.77
CA VAL A 48 -10.04 8.62 -2.84
C VAL A 48 -10.41 9.00 -1.43
N ASP A 49 -10.33 8.04 -0.52
CA ASP A 49 -10.45 8.23 0.92
C ASP A 49 -9.07 8.22 1.57
N VAL A 50 -8.83 9.13 2.50
CA VAL A 50 -7.60 9.17 3.30
C VAL A 50 -7.94 9.15 4.78
N ARG A 51 -7.29 8.28 5.53
CA ARG A 51 -7.36 8.23 6.99
C ARG A 51 -5.96 8.26 7.60
N PRO A 52 -5.48 9.43 8.04
CA PRO A 52 -4.19 9.55 8.71
C PRO A 52 -4.19 8.91 10.09
N GLY A 53 -3.12 8.20 10.44
CA GLY A 53 -2.96 7.50 11.72
C GLY A 53 -4.06 6.48 11.98
N TRP A 54 -4.48 5.75 10.93
CA TRP A 54 -5.47 4.69 11.06
C TRP A 54 -4.93 3.54 11.91
N VAL A 55 -3.70 3.14 11.68
CA VAL A 55 -3.02 2.09 12.45
C VAL A 55 -2.09 2.76 13.45
N ARG A 56 -2.24 2.43 14.74
CA ARG A 56 -1.38 2.91 15.83
C ARG A 56 -0.53 1.78 16.38
N GLY A 57 0.67 2.10 16.88
CA GLY A 57 1.64 1.09 17.28
C GLY A 57 2.05 0.23 16.08
N ALA A 58 2.29 0.90 14.96
CA ALA A 58 2.55 0.25 13.68
C ALA A 58 4.03 -0.16 13.53
N ASP A 59 4.91 0.34 14.41
CA ASP A 59 6.34 0.01 14.46
C ASP A 59 6.62 -1.51 14.50
N PRO A 60 6.04 -2.31 15.44
CA PRO A 60 6.27 -3.75 15.48
C PRO A 60 5.73 -4.48 14.24
N LEU A 61 4.60 -4.02 13.70
CA LEU A 61 4.04 -4.58 12.46
C LEU A 61 4.97 -4.34 11.28
N PHE A 62 5.47 -3.11 11.12
CA PHE A 62 6.42 -2.78 10.06
C PHE A 62 7.68 -3.64 10.16
N LEU A 63 8.31 -3.70 11.34
CA LEU A 63 9.51 -4.50 11.55
C LEU A 63 9.28 -5.98 11.25
N LYS A 64 8.16 -6.54 11.70
CA LYS A 64 7.81 -7.93 11.44
C LYS A 64 7.60 -8.23 9.95
N LEU A 65 6.83 -7.39 9.25
CA LEU A 65 6.63 -7.56 7.81
C LEU A 65 7.95 -7.39 7.04
N GLN A 66 8.78 -6.42 7.43
CA GLN A 66 10.08 -6.18 6.80
C GLN A 66 11.01 -7.41 6.92
N THR A 67 11.06 -8.06 8.10
CA THR A 67 12.03 -9.13 8.37
C THR A 67 11.52 -10.53 8.04
N GLU A 68 10.23 -10.80 8.18
CA GLU A 68 9.68 -12.16 8.06
C GLU A 68 9.07 -12.46 6.67
N VAL A 69 8.58 -11.44 5.95
CA VAL A 69 8.01 -11.63 4.61
C VAL A 69 9.11 -12.05 3.64
N GLN A 70 8.82 -13.08 2.83
CA GLN A 70 9.71 -13.57 1.79
C GLN A 70 9.67 -12.65 0.56
N TRP A 71 10.32 -11.50 0.67
CA TRP A 71 10.40 -10.48 -0.36
C TRP A 71 11.10 -10.98 -1.63
N ARG A 72 10.51 -10.67 -2.80
CA ARG A 72 11.08 -11.02 -4.11
C ARG A 72 11.40 -9.77 -4.92
N ALA A 73 12.58 -9.75 -5.53
CA ALA A 73 12.91 -8.78 -6.56
C ALA A 73 12.42 -9.32 -7.90
N ASP A 74 11.52 -8.58 -8.56
CA ASP A 74 11.04 -8.92 -9.88
C ASP A 74 11.88 -8.25 -10.96
N ARG A 75 11.87 -8.85 -12.16
CA ARG A 75 12.44 -8.29 -13.37
C ARG A 75 11.36 -8.15 -14.42
N ARG A 76 11.38 -7.04 -15.16
CA ARG A 76 10.44 -6.80 -16.27
C ARG A 76 11.21 -6.49 -17.54
N GLU A 77 10.77 -7.08 -18.64
CA GLU A 77 11.21 -6.66 -19.97
C GLU A 77 10.63 -5.28 -20.28
N MET A 78 11.51 -4.36 -20.64
CA MET A 78 11.20 -2.99 -21.04
C MET A 78 12.00 -2.68 -22.30
N TYR A 79 11.29 -2.56 -23.43
CA TYR A 79 11.88 -2.50 -24.77
C TYR A 79 12.87 -3.67 -25.01
N ASP A 80 14.11 -3.38 -25.38
CA ASP A 80 15.16 -4.39 -25.62
C ASP A 80 15.97 -4.75 -24.35
N SER A 81 15.48 -4.40 -23.15
CA SER A 81 16.23 -4.56 -21.90
C SER A 81 15.40 -5.16 -20.76
N VAL A 82 16.02 -6.00 -19.92
CA VAL A 82 15.41 -6.49 -18.68
C VAL A 82 15.82 -5.56 -17.54
N VAL A 83 14.85 -4.87 -16.94
CA VAL A 83 15.07 -3.91 -15.85
C VAL A 83 14.55 -4.49 -14.54
N ASP A 84 15.31 -4.30 -13.46
CA ASP A 84 14.85 -4.63 -12.12
C ASP A 84 13.66 -3.77 -11.73
N VAL A 85 12.60 -4.40 -11.24
CA VAL A 85 11.49 -3.68 -10.61
C VAL A 85 12.07 -2.99 -9.37
N PRO A 86 12.00 -1.65 -9.27
CA PRO A 86 12.67 -0.92 -8.20
C PRO A 86 11.80 -0.94 -6.94
N ARG A 87 11.50 -2.13 -6.43
CA ARG A 87 10.85 -2.44 -5.14
C ARG A 87 10.83 -3.95 -4.96
N LEU A 88 10.73 -4.41 -3.73
CA LEU A 88 10.50 -5.82 -3.44
C LEU A 88 9.01 -6.10 -3.28
N LEU A 89 8.58 -7.29 -3.69
CA LEU A 89 7.17 -7.67 -3.76
C LEU A 89 6.92 -8.97 -3.00
N ALA A 90 5.72 -9.09 -2.43
CA ALA A 90 5.11 -10.33 -2.00
C ALA A 90 3.60 -10.26 -2.28
N ALA A 91 3.00 -11.38 -2.66
CA ALA A 91 1.57 -11.44 -3.00
C ALA A 91 0.91 -12.59 -2.23
N PHE A 92 -0.30 -12.31 -1.73
CA PHE A 92 -1.13 -13.24 -0.98
C PHE A 92 -2.52 -13.23 -1.62
N GLY A 93 -2.90 -14.33 -2.24
CA GLY A 93 -4.20 -14.54 -2.85
C GLY A 93 -5.27 -14.99 -1.85
N PRO A 94 -6.48 -15.32 -2.35
CA PRO A 94 -7.64 -15.62 -1.50
C PRO A 94 -7.51 -16.87 -0.63
N ARG A 95 -6.57 -17.76 -0.94
CA ARG A 95 -6.33 -19.01 -0.21
C ARG A 95 -5.03 -18.98 0.59
N ASP A 96 -4.26 -17.89 0.51
CA ASP A 96 -2.98 -17.77 1.19
C ASP A 96 -3.18 -17.25 2.60
N GLU A 97 -2.36 -17.74 3.53
CA GLU A 97 -2.28 -17.16 4.87
C GLU A 97 -1.59 -15.79 4.78
N TRP A 98 -2.24 -14.76 5.31
CA TRP A 98 -1.68 -13.41 5.32
C TRP A 98 -0.57 -13.32 6.38
N PRO A 99 0.50 -12.54 6.14
CA PRO A 99 1.73 -12.61 6.94
C PRO A 99 1.59 -12.07 8.36
N HIS A 100 0.45 -11.48 8.71
CA HIS A 100 0.17 -11.00 10.06
C HIS A 100 -1.35 -10.98 10.35
N PRO A 101 -1.81 -11.43 11.53
CA PRO A 101 -3.23 -11.42 11.89
C PRO A 101 -3.86 -10.01 11.89
N SER A 102 -3.08 -8.97 12.19
CA SER A 102 -3.59 -7.59 12.11
C SER A 102 -4.01 -7.19 10.69
N LEU A 103 -3.42 -7.76 9.64
CA LEU A 103 -3.84 -7.48 8.26
C LEU A 103 -5.22 -8.09 7.98
N VAL A 104 -5.52 -9.25 8.57
CA VAL A 104 -6.86 -9.87 8.52
C VAL A 104 -7.88 -9.01 9.27
N ALA A 105 -7.55 -8.53 10.47
CA ALA A 105 -8.41 -7.62 11.23
C ALA A 105 -8.66 -6.29 10.50
N MET A 106 -7.63 -5.72 9.86
CA MET A 106 -7.75 -4.53 9.01
C MET A 106 -8.70 -4.76 7.85
N ARG A 107 -8.57 -5.91 7.17
CA ARG A 107 -9.49 -6.32 6.10
C ARG A 107 -10.94 -6.32 6.58
N GLU A 108 -11.23 -7.00 7.69
CA GLU A 108 -12.58 -7.09 8.26
C GLU A 108 -13.16 -5.71 8.61
N VAL A 109 -12.36 -4.81 9.18
CA VAL A 109 -12.78 -3.43 9.47
C VAL A 109 -13.09 -2.65 8.19
N LEU A 110 -12.29 -2.81 7.14
CA LEU A 110 -12.53 -2.17 5.86
C LEU A 110 -13.79 -2.72 5.17
N GLU A 111 -13.97 -4.04 5.18
CA GLU A 111 -15.17 -4.69 4.61
C GLU A 111 -16.44 -4.22 5.32
N ALA A 112 -16.41 -4.12 6.64
CA ALA A 112 -17.54 -3.59 7.41
C ALA A 112 -17.79 -2.09 7.12
N HIS A 113 -16.74 -1.29 6.97
CA HIS A 113 -16.88 0.15 6.73
C HIS A 113 -17.40 0.46 5.32
N TYR A 114 -16.96 -0.29 4.32
CA TYR A 114 -17.30 -0.07 2.91
C TYR A 114 -18.41 -0.98 2.41
N ALA A 115 -19.10 -1.74 3.27
CA ALA A 115 -20.05 -2.78 2.87
C ALA A 115 -21.08 -2.35 1.81
N ASP A 116 -21.56 -1.10 1.88
CA ASP A 116 -22.57 -0.56 0.94
C ASP A 116 -21.98 -0.14 -0.43
N GLU A 117 -20.67 0.09 -0.49
CA GLU A 117 -19.93 0.49 -1.71
C GLU A 117 -19.11 -0.65 -2.30
N LEU A 118 -18.86 -1.69 -1.50
CA LEU A 118 -18.02 -2.81 -1.84
C LEU A 118 -18.78 -3.82 -2.69
N ALA A 119 -18.45 -3.89 -3.98
CA ALA A 119 -19.03 -4.92 -4.86
C ALA A 119 -18.57 -6.34 -4.46
N GLU A 120 -17.35 -6.48 -3.91
CA GLU A 120 -16.76 -7.75 -3.50
C GLU A 120 -15.79 -7.58 -2.33
N PRO A 121 -15.67 -8.56 -1.41
CA PRO A 121 -14.71 -8.54 -0.31
C PRO A 121 -13.26 -8.29 -0.75
N PHE A 122 -12.41 -7.85 0.17
CA PHE A 122 -10.98 -7.72 -0.10
C PHE A 122 -10.31 -9.10 -0.09
N VAL A 123 -10.18 -9.73 -1.26
CA VAL A 123 -9.75 -11.13 -1.35
C VAL A 123 -8.24 -11.35 -1.46
N SER A 124 -7.44 -10.29 -1.62
CA SER A 124 -5.99 -10.43 -1.81
C SER A 124 -5.20 -9.27 -1.22
N ALA A 125 -3.93 -9.51 -0.93
CA ALA A 125 -2.99 -8.50 -0.47
C ALA A 125 -1.70 -8.54 -1.30
N GLY A 126 -1.33 -7.39 -1.84
CA GLY A 126 0.00 -7.15 -2.43
C GLY A 126 0.83 -6.31 -1.47
N LEU A 127 2.00 -6.81 -1.10
CA LEU A 127 2.96 -6.08 -0.28
C LEU A 127 4.06 -5.51 -1.20
N CYS A 128 4.34 -4.22 -1.04
CA CYS A 128 5.40 -3.50 -1.75
C CYS A 128 6.37 -2.91 -0.74
N TYR A 129 7.63 -3.35 -0.76
CA TYR A 129 8.69 -2.79 0.08
C TYR A 129 9.62 -1.90 -0.74
N TYR A 130 9.53 -0.60 -0.47
CA TYR A 130 10.40 0.43 -1.04
C TYR A 130 11.58 0.67 -0.08
N ARG A 131 12.76 0.17 -0.44
CA ARG A 131 13.94 0.17 0.44
C ARG A 131 14.48 1.58 0.71
N ASP A 132 14.39 2.45 -0.30
CA ASP A 132 14.76 3.86 -0.21
C ASP A 132 14.01 4.72 -1.25
N GLY A 133 14.35 6.01 -1.33
CA GLY A 133 13.77 6.96 -2.28
C GLY A 133 14.01 6.64 -3.76
N ARG A 134 14.92 5.72 -4.10
CA ARG A 134 15.18 5.26 -5.47
C ARG A 134 14.23 4.15 -5.91
N ASP A 135 13.62 3.46 -4.94
CA ASP A 135 12.55 2.51 -5.22
C ASP A 135 11.26 3.25 -5.58
N SER A 136 10.53 2.73 -6.58
CA SER A 136 9.38 3.39 -7.19
C SER A 136 8.42 2.41 -7.89
N VAL A 137 7.24 2.91 -8.23
CA VAL A 137 6.35 2.29 -9.21
C VAL A 137 5.92 3.36 -10.20
N ALA A 138 6.06 3.07 -11.50
CA ALA A 138 5.64 3.96 -12.57
C ALA A 138 4.10 4.08 -12.59
N TRP A 139 3.60 5.04 -13.36
CA TRP A 139 2.17 5.23 -13.58
C TRP A 139 1.50 3.96 -14.10
N HIS A 140 0.46 3.51 -13.40
CA HIS A 140 -0.38 2.37 -13.77
C HIS A 140 -1.75 2.48 -13.10
N GLY A 141 -2.75 1.78 -13.64
CA GLY A 141 -3.95 1.42 -12.87
C GLY A 141 -3.91 -0.07 -12.54
N ASP A 142 -4.62 -0.49 -11.49
CA ASP A 142 -4.73 -1.91 -11.12
C ASP A 142 -5.74 -2.63 -12.02
N ARG A 143 -5.36 -2.76 -13.30
CA ARG A 143 -6.23 -3.26 -14.38
C ARG A 143 -5.96 -4.71 -14.76
N ILE A 144 -5.27 -5.46 -13.92
CA ILE A 144 -5.12 -6.91 -14.12
C ILE A 144 -6.40 -7.58 -13.60
N GLY A 145 -7.03 -8.39 -14.45
CA GLY A 145 -8.29 -9.06 -14.12
C GLY A 145 -9.47 -8.08 -14.09
N ARG A 146 -10.25 -8.12 -13.01
CA ARG A 146 -11.55 -7.45 -12.88
C ARG A 146 -11.45 -5.92 -12.91
N GLY A 147 -10.39 -5.35 -12.33
CA GLY A 147 -10.16 -3.89 -12.30
C GLY A 147 -10.02 -3.24 -13.68
N ARG A 148 -9.96 -4.03 -14.76
CA ARG A 148 -10.04 -3.55 -16.15
C ARG A 148 -11.45 -3.15 -16.56
N THR A 149 -12.48 -3.81 -16.04
CA THR A 149 -13.87 -3.72 -16.53
C THR A 149 -14.88 -3.34 -15.45
N GLU A 150 -14.56 -3.55 -14.18
CA GLU A 150 -15.51 -3.34 -13.08
C GLU A 150 -14.92 -2.39 -12.02
N ASP A 151 -15.79 -1.80 -11.19
CA ASP A 151 -15.36 -0.99 -10.05
C ASP A 151 -14.69 -1.91 -9.03
N THR A 152 -13.39 -1.66 -8.79
CA THR A 152 -12.55 -2.44 -7.90
C THR A 152 -11.95 -1.50 -6.87
N MET A 153 -12.23 -1.77 -5.60
CA MET A 153 -11.70 -0.99 -4.49
C MET A 153 -10.30 -1.51 -4.13
N VAL A 154 -9.37 -0.58 -3.92
CA VAL A 154 -8.00 -0.88 -3.48
C VAL A 154 -7.71 -0.07 -2.23
N ALA A 155 -7.41 -0.76 -1.12
CA ALA A 155 -7.00 -0.15 0.14
C ALA A 155 -5.49 -0.30 0.35
N ILE A 156 -4.82 0.80 0.63
CA ILE A 156 -3.37 0.91 0.78
C ILE A 156 -3.07 1.37 2.20
N LEU A 157 -2.49 0.47 3.00
CA LEU A 157 -1.87 0.81 4.27
C LEU A 157 -0.39 1.16 4.02
N SER A 158 0.03 2.34 4.45
CA SER A 158 1.43 2.76 4.40
C SER A 158 2.13 2.53 5.73
N LEU A 159 3.33 1.95 5.69
CA LEU A 159 4.18 1.69 6.86
C LEU A 159 5.62 2.16 6.56
N GLY A 160 6.32 2.68 7.58
CA GLY A 160 7.67 3.21 7.40
C GLY A 160 7.69 4.68 6.99
N ALA A 161 8.72 5.06 6.22
CA ALA A 161 8.95 6.44 5.82
C ALA A 161 7.83 6.98 4.91
N PRO A 162 7.36 8.23 5.12
CA PRO A 162 6.31 8.81 4.28
C PRO A 162 6.68 8.86 2.80
N ARG A 163 5.72 8.50 1.94
CA ARG A 163 5.87 8.59 0.48
C ARG A 163 4.66 9.26 -0.16
N ARG A 164 4.89 9.91 -1.30
CA ARG A 164 3.81 10.52 -2.09
C ARG A 164 3.24 9.49 -3.05
N LEU A 165 1.99 9.10 -2.83
CA LEU A 165 1.17 8.37 -3.80
C LEU A 165 0.52 9.41 -4.72
N SER A 166 0.95 9.42 -5.98
CA SER A 166 0.50 10.39 -6.98
C SER A 166 -0.57 9.76 -7.87
N LEU A 167 -1.61 10.51 -8.23
CA LEU A 167 -2.66 10.07 -9.17
C LEU A 167 -2.79 11.06 -10.32
N ARG A 168 -3.14 10.56 -11.50
CA ARG A 168 -3.51 11.35 -12.67
C ARG A 168 -4.63 10.65 -13.46
N PRO A 169 -5.50 11.37 -14.16
CA PRO A 169 -6.44 10.73 -15.08
C PRO A 169 -5.68 9.95 -16.17
N HIS A 170 -6.21 8.81 -16.59
CA HIS A 170 -5.56 7.96 -17.61
C HIS A 170 -5.39 8.65 -18.96
N ASP A 171 -6.41 9.41 -19.37
CA ASP A 171 -6.49 9.98 -20.73
C ASP A 171 -5.88 11.40 -20.85
N HIS A 172 -5.24 11.91 -19.80
CA HIS A 172 -4.80 13.31 -19.74
C HIS A 172 -3.27 13.51 -19.68
N GLY A 173 -2.81 14.61 -20.28
CA GLY A 173 -1.42 15.03 -20.30
C GLY A 173 -0.89 15.56 -18.95
N PRO A 174 0.40 15.93 -18.86
CA PRO A 174 1.05 16.36 -17.63
C PRO A 174 0.47 17.71 -17.15
N GLY A 175 -0.49 17.65 -16.22
CA GLY A 175 -1.11 18.85 -15.62
C GLY A 175 -2.08 18.52 -14.47
N ASP A 176 -2.80 17.40 -14.57
CA ASP A 176 -3.84 17.03 -13.60
C ASP A 176 -3.36 16.04 -12.52
N THR A 177 -2.08 16.12 -12.16
CA THR A 177 -1.52 15.23 -11.13
C THR A 177 -1.85 15.71 -9.72
N ILE A 178 -2.59 14.90 -9.00
CA ILE A 178 -2.82 15.06 -7.56
C ILE A 178 -1.88 14.13 -6.78
N GLY A 179 -1.66 14.40 -5.51
CA GLY A 179 -0.86 13.48 -4.70
C GLY A 179 -1.17 13.56 -3.23
N PHE A 180 -1.00 12.40 -2.58
CA PHE A 180 -1.28 12.15 -1.19
C PHE A 180 0.01 11.70 -0.53
N VAL A 181 0.49 12.45 0.47
CA VAL A 181 1.60 11.99 1.30
C VAL A 181 1.01 11.05 2.34
N VAL A 182 1.40 9.78 2.26
CA VAL A 182 0.96 8.72 3.18
C VAL A 182 2.13 8.34 4.08
N GLY A 183 1.96 8.58 5.37
CA GLY A 183 2.92 8.30 6.43
C GLY A 183 2.72 6.94 7.08
N HIS A 184 3.43 6.72 8.18
CA HIS A 184 3.35 5.49 8.94
C HIS A 184 1.96 5.33 9.57
N GLY A 185 1.29 4.21 9.27
CA GLY A 185 -0.04 3.89 9.78
C GLY A 185 -1.18 4.59 9.06
N ASP A 186 -0.90 5.32 7.97
CA ASP A 186 -1.93 5.98 7.18
C ASP A 186 -2.60 4.99 6.23
N LEU A 187 -3.91 5.15 6.06
CA LEU A 187 -4.73 4.43 5.09
C LEU A 187 -5.10 5.37 3.94
N LEU A 188 -5.00 4.86 2.71
CA LEU A 188 -5.56 5.46 1.51
C LEU A 188 -6.39 4.42 0.78
N VAL A 189 -7.65 4.73 0.44
CA VAL A 189 -8.53 3.84 -0.31
C VAL A 189 -8.92 4.50 -1.62
N MET A 190 -8.81 3.75 -2.72
CA MET A 190 -9.24 4.16 -4.05
C MET A 190 -10.45 3.35 -4.44
N GLY A 191 -11.58 4.00 -4.72
CA GLY A 191 -12.84 3.34 -5.04
C GLY A 191 -13.56 3.91 -6.26
N GLY A 192 -14.76 3.36 -6.52
CA GLY A 192 -15.51 3.62 -7.73
C GLY A 192 -14.72 3.24 -8.99
N SER A 193 -14.72 4.13 -9.98
CA SER A 193 -14.06 3.87 -11.28
C SER A 193 -12.53 4.06 -11.26
N CYS A 194 -11.92 4.35 -10.10
CA CYS A 194 -10.53 4.82 -9.99
C CYS A 194 -9.52 3.94 -10.73
N GLN A 195 -9.58 2.61 -10.61
CA GLN A 195 -8.62 1.73 -11.26
C GLN A 195 -8.70 1.75 -12.80
N ARG A 196 -9.88 2.09 -13.35
CA ARG A 196 -10.11 2.18 -14.80
C ARG A 196 -9.81 3.56 -15.37
N THR A 197 -10.12 4.62 -14.62
CA THR A 197 -10.11 5.99 -15.15
C THR A 197 -8.92 6.82 -14.67
N TRP A 198 -8.21 6.35 -13.64
CA TRP A 198 -7.01 6.98 -13.10
C TRP A 198 -5.81 6.02 -13.12
N GLU A 199 -4.63 6.61 -13.11
CA GLU A 199 -3.36 5.95 -12.89
C GLU A 199 -2.74 6.48 -11.60
N HIS A 200 -2.00 5.64 -10.90
CA HIS A 200 -1.27 5.99 -9.71
C HIS A 200 0.21 5.58 -9.79
N ALA A 201 1.04 6.25 -9.01
CA ALA A 201 2.48 6.03 -8.96
C ALA A 201 3.07 6.40 -7.60
N VAL A 202 4.14 5.71 -7.22
CA VAL A 202 5.06 6.13 -6.16
C VAL A 202 6.37 6.51 -6.84
N LEU A 203 6.58 7.80 -7.08
CA LEU A 203 7.72 8.30 -7.82
C LEU A 203 8.99 8.31 -6.96
N LYS A 204 10.15 8.26 -7.62
CA LYS A 204 11.46 8.40 -6.96
C LYS A 204 11.54 9.77 -6.28
N THR A 205 12.12 9.81 -5.10
CA THR A 205 12.44 11.04 -4.39
C THR A 205 13.95 11.27 -4.44
N ALA A 206 14.37 12.54 -4.36
CA ALA A 206 15.77 12.82 -4.06
C ALA A 206 16.12 12.20 -2.69
N LYS A 207 17.38 11.79 -2.52
CA LYS A 207 17.88 11.19 -1.27
C LYS A 207 17.65 12.07 -0.06
#